data_AF-A0A151M002-F1
#
_entry.id   AF-A0A151M002-F1
#
_cell.length_a   1.000
_cell.length_b   1.000
_cell.length_c   1.000
_cell.angle_alpha   90.00
_cell.angle_beta   90.00
_cell.angle_gamma   90.00
#
_symmetry.space_group_name_H-M   'P 1'
#
loop_
_entity.id
_entity.type
_entity.pdbx_description
1 polymer ?
#
loop_
_entity_poly.entity_id
_entity_poly.type
_entity_poly.pdbx_seq_one_letter_code
_entity_poly.pdbx_strand_id
1 'polypeptide(L)'
;MERLENDLQKLQTTASQVEDLMSKLGVQEIELHQRNEDTEAQITKIGQQTEKLSQEQATVDDEEQKVLIPMTEGLDPVSMLTDDTTIAKWNNEGLPSDTMSTQNATILTNCECWPLLIDPQLQGLKWIKSRYGSDLKVIQFSQKGCRIIRVQAWIYH
;
A
#
# COMPACT_ATOMS: atom_id res chain seq x y z
N MET A 1 37.80 19.88 -79.80
CA MET A 1 37.25 20.95 -78.94
C MET A 1 36.24 20.40 -77.93
N GLU A 2 35.31 19.53 -78.33
CA GLU A 2 34.27 18.91 -77.49
C GLU A 2 34.74 18.22 -76.17
N ARG A 3 35.95 17.64 -76.15
CA ARG A 3 36.52 17.00 -74.96
C ARG A 3 36.92 18.01 -73.87
N LEU A 4 37.55 19.12 -74.25
CA LEU A 4 37.92 20.20 -73.33
C LEU A 4 36.68 20.89 -72.76
N GLU A 5 35.61 20.98 -73.55
CA GLU A 5 34.34 21.58 -73.14
C GLU A 5 33.59 20.71 -72.12
N ASN A 6 33.58 19.39 -72.31
CA ASN A 6 33.08 18.44 -71.31
C ASN A 6 33.87 18.46 -70.01
N ASP A 7 35.20 18.53 -70.09
CA ASP A 7 36.06 18.59 -68.91
C ASP A 7 35.85 19.91 -68.14
N LEU A 8 35.66 21.02 -68.87
CA LEU A 8 35.34 22.32 -68.28
C LEU A 8 33.95 22.34 -67.63
N GLN A 9 32.95 21.72 -68.26
CA GLN A 9 31.59 21.60 -67.73
C GLN A 9 31.54 20.74 -66.45
N LYS A 10 32.34 19.68 -66.38
CA LYS A 10 32.52 18.85 -65.17
C LYS A 10 33.19 19.61 -64.04
N LEU A 11 34.21 20.41 -64.33
CA LEU A 11 34.84 21.26 -63.33
C LEU A 11 33.86 22.31 -62.79
N GLN A 12 33.04 22.92 -63.65
CA GLN A 12 32.01 23.87 -63.23
C GLN A 12 30.92 23.23 -62.38
N THR A 13 30.44 22.04 -62.75
CA THR A 13 29.46 21.31 -61.92
C THR A 13 30.06 20.84 -60.60
N THR A 14 31.32 20.41 -60.59
CA THR A 14 32.02 20.02 -59.36
C THR A 14 32.21 21.23 -58.43
N ALA A 15 32.57 22.40 -58.98
CA ALA A 15 32.70 23.63 -58.20
C ALA A 15 31.36 24.05 -57.57
N SER A 16 30.27 23.99 -58.33
CA SER A 16 28.91 24.27 -57.83
C SER A 16 28.48 23.28 -56.73
N GLN A 17 28.82 22.00 -56.87
CA GLN A 17 28.55 21.00 -55.82
C GLN A 17 29.35 21.25 -54.54
N VAL A 18 30.60 21.70 -54.66
CA VAL A 18 31.43 22.08 -53.49
C VAL A 18 30.86 23.31 -52.79
N GLU A 19 30.35 24.29 -53.54
CA GLU A 19 29.69 25.48 -53.00
C GLU A 19 28.40 25.11 -52.24
N ASP A 20 27.57 24.23 -52.82
CA ASP A 20 26.38 23.69 -52.16
C ASP A 20 26.71 22.90 -50.87
N LEU A 21 27.81 22.14 -50.86
CA LEU A 21 28.24 21.40 -49.68
C LEU A 21 28.79 22.34 -48.60
N MET A 22 29.57 23.36 -48.97
CA MET A 22 30.06 24.37 -48.02
C MET A 22 28.90 25.13 -47.37
N SER A 23 27.88 25.51 -48.15
CA SER A 23 26.70 26.19 -47.58
C SER A 23 25.94 25.29 -46.60
N LYS A 24 25.72 24.01 -46.93
CA LYS A 24 25.09 23.03 -46.03
C LYS A 24 25.92 22.79 -44.77
N LEU A 25 27.24 22.71 -44.89
CA LEU A 25 28.15 22.53 -43.76
C LEU A 25 28.08 23.74 -42.80
N GLY A 26 28.08 24.96 -43.34
CA GLY A 26 27.95 26.17 -42.53
C GLY A 26 26.62 26.24 -41.77
N VAL A 27 25.51 25.80 -42.38
CA VAL A 27 24.22 25.69 -41.68
C VAL A 27 24.28 24.65 -40.55
N GLN A 28 24.89 23.49 -40.80
CA GLN A 28 25.04 22.45 -39.78
C GLN A 28 25.92 22.88 -38.60
N GLU A 29 26.97 23.65 -38.84
CA GLU A 29 27.83 24.19 -37.77
C GLU A 29 27.06 25.14 -36.85
N ILE A 30 26.20 25.99 -37.41
CA ILE A 30 25.33 26.90 -36.63
C ILE A 30 24.31 26.10 -35.82
N GLU A 31 23.63 25.12 -36.43
CA GLU A 31 22.65 24.28 -35.74
C GLU A 31 23.28 23.45 -34.61
N LEU A 32 24.51 22.97 -34.81
CA LEU A 32 25.27 22.28 -33.77
C LEU A 32 25.62 23.21 -32.62
N HIS A 33 26.06 24.43 -32.91
CA HIS A 33 26.33 25.42 -31.88
C HIS A 33 25.08 25.73 -31.04
N GLN A 34 23.94 25.95 -31.70
CA GLN A 34 22.68 26.22 -31.00
C GLN A 34 22.24 25.05 -30.13
N ARG A 35 22.32 23.81 -30.63
CA ARG A 35 21.98 22.62 -29.85
C ARG A 35 22.88 22.42 -28.64
N ASN A 36 24.16 22.77 -28.75
CA ASN A 36 25.08 22.71 -27.61
C ASN A 36 24.68 23.73 -26.54
N GLU A 37 24.36 24.97 -26.91
CA GLU A 37 23.86 25.99 -25.99
C GLU A 37 22.56 25.56 -25.30
N ASP A 38 21.60 25.02 -26.05
CA ASP A 38 20.33 24.52 -25.51
C ASP A 38 20.56 23.37 -24.51
N THR A 39 21.53 22.50 -24.81
CA THR A 39 21.91 21.38 -23.93
C THR A 39 22.52 21.88 -22.64
N GLU A 40 23.41 22.88 -22.69
CA GLU A 40 23.99 23.51 -21.50
C GLU A 40 22.93 24.19 -20.62
N ALA A 41 21.95 24.85 -21.24
CA ALA A 41 20.82 25.44 -20.53
C ALA A 41 19.96 24.37 -19.83
N GLN A 42 19.73 23.22 -20.47
CA GLN A 42 19.01 22.09 -19.86
C GLN A 42 19.79 21.47 -18.69
N ILE A 43 21.11 21.28 -18.83
CA ILE A 43 21.96 20.76 -17.73
C ILE A 43 21.85 21.67 -16.51
N THR A 44 21.90 22.99 -16.71
CA THR A 44 21.77 23.98 -15.63
C THR A 44 20.41 23.86 -14.94
N LYS A 45 19.34 23.75 -15.72
CA LYS A 45 17.98 23.64 -15.18
C LYS A 45 17.78 22.33 -14.40
N ILE A 46 18.28 21.21 -14.92
CA ILE A 46 18.24 19.92 -14.23
C ILE A 46 19.00 20.02 -12.91
N GLY A 47 20.21 20.62 -12.90
CA GLY A 47 21.00 20.81 -11.68
C GLY A 47 20.24 21.62 -10.61
N GLN A 48 19.62 22.73 -11.00
CA GLN A 48 18.77 23.53 -10.09
C GLN A 48 17.56 22.74 -9.56
N GLN A 49 17.01 21.85 -10.38
CA GLN A 49 15.84 21.07 -10.02
C GLN A 49 16.20 19.87 -9.14
N THR A 50 17.36 19.24 -9.34
CA THR A 50 17.93 18.21 -8.46
C THR A 50 18.21 18.78 -7.07
N GLU A 51 18.76 19.99 -6.98
CA GLU A 51 18.99 20.67 -5.71
C GLU A 51 17.68 20.97 -4.97
N LYS A 52 16.67 21.51 -5.68
CA LYS A 52 15.35 21.78 -5.10
C LYS A 52 14.66 20.50 -4.61
N LEU A 53 14.71 19.43 -5.39
CA LEU A 53 14.17 18.13 -5.00
C LEU A 53 14.91 17.57 -3.78
N SER A 54 16.23 17.76 -3.68
CA SER A 54 17.02 17.34 -2.51
C SER A 54 16.64 18.11 -1.25
N GLN A 55 16.38 19.41 -1.36
CA GLN A 55 15.94 20.23 -0.22
C GLN A 55 14.51 19.87 0.22
N GLU A 56 13.61 19.64 -0.72
CA GLU A 56 12.23 19.23 -0.42
C GLU A 56 12.18 17.82 0.21
N GLN A 57 12.97 16.87 -0.30
CA GLN A 57 13.08 15.53 0.29
C GLN A 57 13.57 15.58 1.75
N ALA A 58 14.55 16.43 2.05
CA ALA A 58 15.04 16.61 3.42
C ALA A 58 13.96 17.18 4.37
N THR A 59 13.06 18.04 3.86
CA THR A 59 11.94 18.55 4.67
C THR A 59 10.81 17.56 4.88
N VAL A 60 10.59 16.63 3.94
CA VAL A 60 9.57 15.58 4.08
C VAL A 60 10.00 14.54 5.11
N ASP A 61 11.27 14.14 5.12
CA ASP A 61 11.79 13.17 6.08
C ASP A 61 11.72 13.70 7.54
N ASP A 62 11.97 15.01 7.75
CA ASP A 62 11.84 15.66 9.07
C ASP A 62 10.38 15.78 9.55
N GLU A 63 9.41 15.94 8.65
CA GLU A 63 7.98 16.02 8.99
C GLU A 63 7.35 14.63 9.20
N GLU A 64 7.80 13.59 8.47
CA GLU A 64 7.38 12.21 8.71
C GLU A 64 7.86 11.67 10.06
N GLN A 65 9.05 12.09 10.51
CA GLN A 65 9.63 11.63 11.78
C GLN A 65 8.97 12.27 13.02
N LYS A 66 8.21 13.36 12.84
CA LYS A 66 7.60 14.13 13.94
C LYS A 66 6.21 13.63 14.36
N VAL A 67 5.60 12.72 13.58
CA VAL A 67 4.26 12.16 13.87
C VAL A 67 4.32 10.64 14.02
N LEU A 68 5.36 10.12 14.67
CA LEU A 68 5.34 8.75 15.16
C LEU A 68 4.44 8.70 16.39
N ILE A 69 3.25 8.10 16.23
CA ILE A 69 2.34 7.83 17.35
C ILE A 69 3.11 6.94 18.34
N PRO A 70 3.30 7.37 19.60
CA PRO A 70 4.02 6.57 20.59
C PRO A 70 3.30 5.23 20.77
N MET A 71 3.96 4.14 20.39
CA MET A 71 3.49 2.77 20.59
C MET A 71 4.33 2.12 21.68
N THR A 72 3.69 1.39 22.59
CA THR A 72 4.42 0.56 23.54
C THR A 72 4.86 -0.72 22.83
N GLU A 73 6.16 -1.01 22.84
CA GLU A 73 6.70 -2.25 22.27
C GLU A 73 6.23 -3.47 23.07
N GLY A 74 5.90 -4.56 22.38
CA GLY A 74 5.54 -5.83 23.02
C GLY A 74 4.12 -5.91 23.61
N LEU A 75 3.21 -5.03 23.21
CA LEU A 75 1.80 -5.14 23.59
C LEU A 75 1.13 -6.36 22.96
N ASP A 76 0.53 -7.21 23.80
CA ASP A 76 -0.39 -8.26 23.36
C ASP A 76 -1.85 -7.82 23.61
N PRO A 77 -2.66 -7.63 22.55
CA PRO A 77 -4.05 -7.22 22.68
C PRO A 77 -4.91 -8.16 23.54
N VAL A 78 -4.58 -9.45 23.58
CA VAL A 78 -5.32 -10.43 24.40
C VAL A 78 -5.06 -10.15 25.88
N SER A 79 -3.80 -9.97 26.28
CA SER A 79 -3.42 -9.60 27.66
C SER A 79 -4.00 -8.25 28.14
N MET A 80 -4.35 -7.35 27.20
CA MET A 80 -4.98 -6.07 27.54
C MET A 80 -6.49 -6.19 27.75
N LEU A 81 -7.14 -7.11 27.03
CA LEU A 81 -8.59 -7.31 27.05
C LEU A 81 -9.02 -8.46 27.97
N THR A 82 -8.08 -9.26 28.45
CA THR A 82 -8.33 -10.43 29.30
C THR A 82 -7.23 -10.64 30.31
N ASP A 83 -7.63 -11.23 31.44
CA ASP A 83 -6.79 -11.59 32.57
C ASP A 83 -6.71 -13.12 32.72
N ASP A 84 -5.61 -13.61 33.29
CA ASP A 84 -5.37 -15.04 33.50
C ASP A 84 -6.48 -15.72 34.32
N THR A 85 -7.12 -14.97 35.22
CA THR A 85 -8.27 -15.45 35.99
C THR A 85 -9.49 -15.71 35.12
N THR A 86 -9.77 -14.85 34.15
CA THR A 86 -10.84 -15.05 33.16
C THR A 86 -10.53 -16.22 32.22
N ILE A 87 -9.28 -16.35 31.77
CA ILE A 87 -8.85 -17.47 30.93
C ILE A 87 -9.02 -18.80 31.68
N ALA A 88 -8.56 -18.86 32.93
CA ALA A 88 -8.74 -20.04 33.78
C ALA A 88 -10.23 -20.38 33.98
N LYS A 89 -11.09 -19.37 34.11
CA LYS A 89 -12.54 -19.58 34.18
C LYS A 89 -13.08 -20.20 32.89
N TRP A 90 -12.68 -19.71 31.73
CA TRP A 90 -13.13 -20.28 30.45
C TRP A 90 -12.69 -21.73 30.26
N ASN A 91 -11.46 -22.06 30.69
CA ASN A 91 -10.96 -23.43 30.65
C ASN A 91 -11.80 -24.36 31.55
N ASN A 92 -12.22 -23.89 32.73
CA ASN A 92 -13.13 -24.63 33.61
C ASN A 92 -14.54 -24.76 33.02
N GLU A 93 -14.98 -23.82 32.19
CA GLU A 93 -16.23 -23.88 31.43
C GLU A 93 -16.14 -24.74 30.16
N GLY A 94 -14.97 -25.35 29.90
CA GLY A 94 -14.76 -26.27 28.77
C GLY A 94 -14.30 -25.60 27.47
N LEU A 95 -13.79 -24.36 27.54
CA LEU A 95 -13.01 -23.79 26.45
C LEU A 95 -11.66 -24.53 26.33
N PRO A 96 -11.18 -24.85 25.13
CA PRO A 96 -9.83 -25.35 24.94
C PRO A 96 -8.78 -24.31 25.37
N SER A 97 -7.68 -24.76 25.97
CA SER A 97 -6.62 -23.90 26.50
C SER A 97 -5.62 -23.41 25.44
N ASP A 98 -5.95 -23.53 24.14
CA ASP A 98 -5.10 -23.02 23.07
C ASP A 98 -5.28 -21.50 22.87
N THR A 99 -4.27 -20.89 22.26
CA THR A 99 -4.21 -19.45 22.04
C THR A 99 -5.35 -18.95 21.14
N MET A 100 -5.75 -19.74 20.13
CA MET A 100 -6.79 -19.33 19.18
C MET A 100 -8.18 -19.38 19.82
N SER A 101 -8.46 -20.39 20.64
CA SER A 101 -9.67 -20.46 21.47
C SER A 101 -9.74 -19.29 22.46
N THR A 102 -8.62 -18.93 23.08
CA THR A 102 -8.53 -17.77 23.99
C THR A 102 -8.80 -16.45 23.25
N GLN A 103 -8.24 -16.26 22.06
CA GLN A 103 -8.51 -15.10 21.21
C GLN A 103 -9.99 -15.02 20.79
N ASN A 104 -10.57 -16.14 20.34
CA ASN A 104 -11.99 -16.19 19.96
C ASN A 104 -12.91 -15.87 21.14
N ALA A 105 -12.60 -16.40 22.33
CA ALA A 105 -13.34 -16.10 23.54
C ALA A 105 -13.23 -14.61 23.91
N THR A 106 -12.04 -14.03 23.77
CA THR A 106 -11.79 -12.60 23.98
C THR A 106 -12.65 -11.73 23.07
N ILE A 107 -12.73 -12.08 21.78
CA ILE A 107 -13.59 -11.41 20.80
C ILE A 107 -15.06 -11.57 21.22
N LEU A 108 -15.49 -12.80 21.53
CA LEU A 108 -16.87 -13.09 21.94
C LEU A 108 -17.31 -12.28 23.17
N THR A 109 -16.40 -12.00 24.12
CA THR A 109 -16.73 -11.27 25.34
C THR A 109 -16.61 -9.76 25.22
N ASN A 110 -15.78 -9.25 24.31
CA ASN A 110 -15.53 -7.81 24.16
C ASN A 110 -16.22 -7.20 22.92
N CYS A 111 -16.86 -8.00 22.06
CA CYS A 111 -17.63 -7.49 20.93
C CYS A 111 -18.97 -6.87 21.37
N GLU A 112 -19.25 -5.65 20.90
CA GLU A 112 -20.55 -4.99 21.06
C GLU A 112 -21.60 -5.49 20.05
N CYS A 113 -21.13 -6.03 18.91
CA CYS A 113 -21.97 -6.64 17.89
C CYS A 113 -22.20 -8.13 18.19
N TRP A 114 -23.17 -8.75 17.52
CA TRP A 114 -23.45 -10.19 17.65
C TRP A 114 -22.48 -10.99 16.78
N PRO A 115 -21.45 -11.65 17.35
CA PRO A 115 -20.46 -12.36 16.56
C PRO A 115 -21.07 -13.64 15.96
N LEU A 116 -20.72 -13.92 14.72
CA LEU A 116 -21.05 -15.18 14.07
C LEU A 116 -20.01 -16.24 14.48
N LEU A 117 -20.45 -17.28 15.18
CA LEU A 117 -19.59 -18.40 15.53
C LEU A 117 -19.60 -19.46 14.42
N ILE A 118 -18.44 -19.72 13.81
CA ILE A 118 -18.22 -20.82 12.87
C ILE A 118 -17.52 -21.94 13.63
N ASP A 119 -18.28 -22.98 13.99
CA ASP A 119 -17.79 -24.04 14.88
C ASP A 119 -18.13 -25.43 14.33
N PRO A 120 -17.29 -26.00 13.44
CA PRO A 120 -17.54 -27.31 12.86
C PRO A 120 -17.46 -28.44 13.90
N GLN A 121 -16.76 -28.21 15.01
CA GLN A 121 -16.53 -29.23 16.06
C GLN A 121 -17.49 -29.08 17.26
N LEU A 122 -18.36 -28.07 17.24
CA LEU A 122 -19.32 -27.74 18.30
C LEU A 122 -18.69 -27.47 19.69
N GLN A 123 -17.38 -27.16 19.73
CA GLN A 123 -16.66 -26.90 20.99
C GLN A 123 -17.00 -25.53 21.57
N GLY A 124 -17.05 -24.51 20.72
CA GLY A 124 -17.47 -23.15 21.12
C GLY A 124 -18.93 -23.15 21.58
N LEU A 125 -19.81 -23.89 20.90
CA LEU A 125 -21.20 -24.04 21.33
C LEU A 125 -21.31 -24.73 22.71
N LYS A 126 -20.50 -25.75 22.97
CA LYS A 126 -20.47 -26.44 24.26
C LYS A 126 -20.03 -25.50 25.38
N TRP A 127 -19.00 -24.69 25.14
CA TRP A 127 -18.53 -23.68 26.09
C TRP A 127 -19.60 -22.62 26.37
N ILE A 128 -20.24 -22.05 25.34
CA ILE A 128 -21.33 -21.05 25.50
C ILE A 128 -22.48 -21.65 26.33
N LYS A 129 -22.87 -22.90 26.07
CA LYS A 129 -23.89 -23.59 26.87
C LYS A 129 -23.47 -23.76 28.34
N SER A 130 -22.21 -24.11 28.59
CA SER A 130 -21.69 -24.25 29.95
C SER A 130 -21.66 -22.91 30.69
N ARG A 131 -21.32 -21.82 30.00
CA ARG A 131 -21.16 -20.49 30.57
C ARG A 131 -22.49 -19.80 30.90
N TYR A 132 -23.46 -19.88 30.00
CA TYR A 132 -24.77 -19.20 30.17
C TYR A 132 -25.86 -20.12 30.73
N GLY A 133 -25.63 -21.44 30.79
CA GLY A 133 -26.51 -22.40 31.46
C GLY A 133 -27.97 -22.26 31.09
N SER A 134 -28.83 -22.11 32.11
CA SER A 134 -30.29 -21.97 31.96
C SER A 134 -30.73 -20.66 31.29
N ASP A 135 -29.88 -19.64 31.26
CA ASP A 135 -30.22 -18.33 30.70
C ASP A 135 -30.09 -18.33 29.17
N LEU A 136 -29.45 -19.35 28.61
CA LEU A 136 -29.27 -19.51 27.17
C LEU A 136 -30.50 -20.15 26.50
N LYS A 137 -31.19 -19.38 25.65
CA LYS A 137 -32.22 -19.92 24.75
C LYS A 137 -31.63 -20.20 23.38
N VAL A 138 -31.58 -21.47 23.00
CA VAL A 138 -31.10 -21.91 21.67
C VAL A 138 -32.29 -22.07 20.73
N ILE A 139 -32.25 -21.39 19.59
CA ILE A 139 -33.34 -21.46 18.61
C ILE A 139 -32.75 -21.72 17.22
N GLN A 140 -33.38 -22.64 16.48
CA GLN A 140 -32.92 -23.07 15.16
C GLN A 140 -33.72 -22.37 14.05
N PHE A 141 -33.02 -21.92 13.01
CA PHE A 141 -33.61 -21.18 11.89
C PHE A 141 -34.66 -21.99 11.09
N SER A 142 -34.67 -23.33 11.23
CA SER A 142 -35.65 -24.21 10.59
C SER A 142 -37.05 -24.17 11.23
N GLN A 143 -37.24 -23.55 12.40
CA GLN A 143 -38.54 -23.56 13.10
C GLN A 143 -39.47 -22.50 12.51
N LYS A 144 -40.65 -22.92 12.03
CA LYS A 144 -41.68 -22.03 11.48
C LYS A 144 -42.07 -20.99 12.54
N GLY A 145 -41.78 -19.71 12.25
CA GLY A 145 -42.12 -18.57 13.13
C GLY A 145 -40.92 -17.82 13.73
N CYS A 146 -39.68 -18.26 13.50
CA CYS A 146 -38.50 -17.57 14.04
C CYS A 146 -38.03 -16.41 13.16
N ARG A 147 -38.25 -15.17 13.61
CA ARG A 147 -37.34 -14.05 13.27
C ARG A 147 -36.06 -14.23 14.09
N ILE A 148 -34.92 -14.08 13.43
CA ILE A 148 -33.54 -14.19 13.95
C ILE A 148 -33.48 -14.03 15.47
N ILE A 149 -33.15 -15.12 16.17
CA ILE A 149 -32.81 -15.04 17.59
C ILE A 149 -31.35 -14.65 17.67
N ARG A 150 -31.16 -13.34 17.83
CA ARG A 150 -29.97 -12.79 18.49
C ARG A 150 -29.83 -13.48 19.85
N VAL A 151 -28.61 -13.81 20.26
CA VAL A 151 -28.29 -14.28 21.61
C VAL A 151 -28.49 -13.11 22.59
N GLN A 152 -29.70 -12.54 22.70
CA GLN A 152 -29.99 -11.53 23.71
C GLN A 152 -30.01 -12.16 25.10
N ALA A 153 -28.82 -12.32 25.67
CA ALA A 153 -28.66 -12.14 27.09
C ALA A 153 -28.93 -10.65 27.36
N TRP A 154 -30.02 -10.36 28.06
CA TRP A 154 -30.25 -9.05 28.65
C TRP A 154 -29.13 -8.80 29.67
N ILE A 155 -28.07 -8.11 29.25
CA ILE A 155 -27.07 -7.54 30.15
C ILE A 155 -26.86 -6.08 29.74
N TYR A 156 -27.82 -5.23 30.07
CA TYR A 156 -27.63 -3.79 30.25
C TYR A 156 -28.65 -3.34 31.30
N HIS A 157 -28.15 -3.00 32.49
CA HIS A 157 -28.75 -2.27 33.62
C HIS A 157 -30.19 -2.63 34.05
#